data_AF-A0A1I1NI97-F1
#
_entry.id   AF-A0A1I1NI97-F1
#
_cell.length_a   1.000
_cell.length_b   1.000
_cell.length_c   1.000
_cell.angle_alpha   90.00
_cell.angle_beta   90.00
_cell.angle_gamma   90.00
#
_symmetry.space_group_name_H-M   'P 1'
#
loop_
_entity.id
_entity.type
_entity.pdbx_description
1 polymer ?
#
loop_
_entity_poly.entity_id
_entity_poly.type
_entity_poly.pdbx_seq_one_letter_code
_entity_poly.pdbx_strand_id
1 'polypeptide(L)' 'MTVSSNVKQTLSTLKGAEATLRVYSLQERDKEARDIYAEAFKEISKIKTDLEKRVGTIEFEEPQYKGN' A
#
# COMPACT_ATOMS: atom_id res chain seq x y z
N MET A 1 -17.08 -3.44 -10.94
CA MET A 1 -15.85 -3.51 -10.12
C MET A 1 -15.37 -4.95 -10.12
N THR A 2 -14.16 -5.21 -10.61
CA THR A 2 -13.58 -6.56 -10.50
C THR A 2 -12.80 -6.70 -9.20
N VAL A 3 -12.41 -7.93 -8.87
CA VAL A 3 -11.59 -8.16 -7.68
C VAL A 3 -10.27 -7.38 -7.80
N SER A 4 -9.66 -7.37 -9.00
CA SER A 4 -8.49 -6.54 -9.29
C SER A 4 -8.74 -5.05 -9.02
N SER A 5 -9.89 -4.51 -9.44
CA SER A 5 -10.24 -3.09 -9.22
C SER A 5 -10.33 -2.74 -7.73
N ASN A 6 -10.95 -3.61 -6.92
CA ASN A 6 -11.08 -3.41 -5.48
C ASN A 6 -9.72 -3.41 -4.80
N VAL A 7 -8.86 -4.39 -5.12
CA VAL A 7 -7.52 -4.49 -4.52
C VAL A 7 -6.65 -3.30 -4.93
N LYS A 8 -6.73 -2.83 -6.18
CA LYS A 8 -6.05 -1.61 -6.63
C LYS A 8 -6.52 -0.36 -5.90
N GLN A 9 -7.82 -0.23 -5.63
CA GLN A 9 -8.33 0.89 -4.84
C GLN A 9 -7.76 0.88 -3.42
N THR A 10 -7.75 -0.28 -2.76
CA THR A 10 -7.11 -0.44 -1.44
C THR A 10 -5.62 -0.07 -1.50
N LEU A 11 -4.91 -0.48 -2.55
CA LEU A 11 -3.51 -0.15 -2.73
C LEU A 11 -3.27 1.36 -2.85
N SER A 12 -4.14 2.09 -3.56
CA SER A 12 -4.08 3.55 -3.66
C SER A 12 -4.28 4.22 -2.29
N THR A 13 -5.23 3.74 -1.50
CA THR A 13 -5.43 4.23 -0.12
C THR A 13 -4.21 3.98 0.75
N LEU A 14 -3.60 2.80 0.68
CA LEU A 14 -2.39 2.46 1.44
C LEU A 14 -1.19 3.34 1.04
N LYS A 15 -1.01 3.63 -0.25
CA LYS A 15 0.03 4.55 -0.72
C LYS A 15 -0.14 5.96 -0.14
N GLY A 16 -1.39 6.44 -0.05
CA GLY A 16 -1.71 7.70 0.62
C GLY A 16 -1.33 7.67 2.10
N ALA A 17 -1.76 6.64 2.82
CA ALA A 17 -1.46 6.47 4.24
C ALA A 17 0.05 6.37 4.52
N GLU A 18 0.79 5.60 3.71
CA GLU A 18 2.25 5.47 3.78
C GLU A 18 2.94 6.83 3.63
N ALA A 19 2.52 7.64 2.64
CA ALA A 19 3.07 8.97 2.44
C ALA A 19 2.78 9.90 3.63
N THR A 20 1.55 9.85 4.17
CA THR A 20 1.15 10.64 5.34
C THR A 20 1.98 10.27 6.59
N LEU A 21 2.19 8.98 6.86
CA LEU A 21 3.04 8.55 7.99
C LEU A 21 4.48 9.05 7.84
N ARG A 22 5.03 9.05 6.62
CA ARG A 22 6.35 9.61 6.37
C ARG A 22 6.38 11.11 6.67
N VAL A 23 5.37 11.86 6.27
CA VAL A 23 5.27 13.30 6.58
C VAL A 23 5.22 13.52 8.10
N TYR A 24 4.41 12.75 8.83
CA TYR A 24 4.34 12.86 10.30
C TYR A 24 5.69 12.54 10.95
N SER A 25 6.39 11.48 10.52
CA SER A 25 7.72 11.16 11.02
C SER A 25 8.77 12.27 10.81
N LEU A 26 8.60 13.09 9.77
CA LEU A 26 9.51 14.20 9.44
C LEU A 26 9.17 15.48 10.22
N GLN A 27 7.89 15.67 10.57
CA GLN A 27 7.42 16.85 11.29
C GLN A 27 7.48 16.67 12.82
N GLU A 28 7.44 15.43 13.29
CA GLU A 28 7.43 15.09 14.70
C GLU A 28 8.78 15.42 15.37
N ARG A 29 8.71 16.05 16.54
CA ARG A 29 9.87 16.41 17.36
C ARG A 29 10.10 15.41 18.47
N ASP A 30 9.04 14.77 18.95
CA ASP A 30 9.15 13.70 19.91
C ASP A 30 9.79 12.46 19.27
N LYS A 31 10.85 11.95 19.88
CA LYS A 31 11.63 10.86 19.30
C LYS A 31 10.82 9.55 19.27
N GLU A 32 10.05 9.29 20.32
CA GLU A 32 9.27 8.06 20.45
C GLU A 32 8.13 8.03 19.41
N ALA A 33 7.39 9.13 19.29
CA ALA A 33 6.35 9.28 18.27
C ALA A 33 6.92 9.19 16.84
N ARG A 34 8.10 9.77 16.59
CA ARG A 34 8.79 9.63 15.30
C ARG A 34 9.12 8.17 14.98
N ASP A 35 9.62 7.42 15.96
CA ASP A 35 9.96 6.01 15.79
C ASP A 35 8.70 5.17 15.52
N ILE A 36 7.58 5.47 16.18
CA ILE A 36 6.26 4.86 15.93
C ILE A 36 5.82 5.08 14.48
N TYR A 37 5.89 6.32 13.96
CA TYR A 37 5.53 6.60 12.57
C TYR A 37 6.46 5.87 11.58
N ALA A 38 7.75 5.77 11.89
CA ALA A 38 8.71 5.06 11.06
C ALA A 38 8.48 3.54 11.04
N GLU A 39 8.07 2.96 12.17
CA GLU A 39 7.68 1.54 12.25
C GLU A 39 6.39 1.28 11.47
N ALA A 40 5.35 2.09 11.68
CA ALA A 40 4.10 1.99 10.94
C ALA A 40 4.32 2.14 9.42
N PHE A 41 5.20 3.05 9.00
CA PHE A 41 5.61 3.18 7.60
C PHE A 41 6.17 1.87 7.04
N LYS A 42 7.12 1.23 7.76
CA LYS A 42 7.73 -0.03 7.32
C LYS A 42 6.71 -1.14 7.19
N GLU A 43 5.75 -1.23 8.11
CA GLU A 43 4.70 -2.24 8.07
C GLU A 43 3.75 -2.03 6.89
N ILE A 44 3.30 -0.79 6.66
CA ILE A 44 2.49 -0.46 5.47
C ILE A 44 3.27 -0.74 4.17
N SER A 45 4.57 -0.43 4.11
CA SER A 45 5.39 -0.73 2.93
C SER A 45 5.38 -2.23 2.60
N LYS A 46 5.47 -3.12 3.61
CA LYS A 46 5.41 -4.57 3.42
C LYS A 46 4.04 -5.00 2.88
N ILE A 47 2.96 -4.55 3.53
CA ILE A 47 1.57 -4.86 3.12
C ILE A 47 1.32 -4.39 1.68
N LYS A 48 1.77 -3.18 1.33
CA LYS A 48 1.68 -2.62 -0.02
C LYS A 48 2.35 -3.52 -1.05
N THR A 49 3.58 -3.96 -0.79
CA THR A 49 4.31 -4.86 -1.70
C THR A 49 3.62 -6.21 -1.88
N ASP A 50 3.05 -6.77 -0.80
CA ASP A 50 2.33 -8.03 -0.90
C ASP A 50 1.02 -7.90 -1.69
N LEU A 51 0.31 -6.79 -1.53
CA LEU A 51 -0.87 -6.47 -2.33
C LEU A 51 -0.53 -6.20 -3.80
N GLU A 52 0.59 -5.54 -4.11
CA GLU A 52 1.07 -5.36 -5.48
C GLU A 52 1.30 -6.70 -6.18
N LYS A 53 1.95 -7.66 -5.50
CA LYS A 53 2.11 -9.04 -6.02
C LYS A 53 0.76 -9.73 -6.22
N ARG A 54 -0.17 -9.55 -5.28
CA ARG A 54 -1.50 -10.16 -5.36
C ARG A 54 -2.30 -9.60 -6.53
N VAL A 55 -2.23 -8.29 -6.80
CA VAL A 55 -2.86 -7.67 -7.98
C VAL A 55 -2.35 -8.33 -9.25
N GLY A 56 -1.04 -8.48 -9.42
CA GLY A 56 -0.48 -9.11 -10.62
C GLY A 56 -0.95 -10.56 -10.81
N THR A 57 -1.12 -11.31 -9.71
CA THR A 57 -1.69 -12.68 -9.76
C THR A 57 -3.15 -12.67 -10.22
N ILE A 58 -3.96 -11.76 -9.66
CA ILE A 58 -5.39 -11.64 -10.01
C ILE A 58 -5.55 -11.21 -11.48
N GLU A 59 -4.74 -10.27 -11.95
CA GLU A 59 -4.74 -9.85 -13.34
C GLU A 59 -4.39 -11.00 -14.29
N PHE A 60 -3.48 -11.90 -13.91
CA PHE A 60 -3.19 -13.09 -14.69
C PHE A 60 -4.35 -14.12 -14.70
N GLU A 61 -5.17 -14.15 -13.66
CA GLU A 61 -6.34 -15.03 -13.55
C GLU A 61 -7.56 -14.48 -14.29
N GLU A 62 -7.73 -13.16 -14.32
CA GLU A 62 -8.91 -12.49 -14.86
C GLU A 62 -8.91 -12.46 -16.42
N PRO A 63 -9.95 -13.02 -17.09
CA PRO A 63 -10.01 -13.13 -18.56
C PRO A 63 -9.86 -11.80 -19.30
N GLN A 64 -10.35 -10.72 -18.70
CA GLN A 64 -10.30 -9.37 -19.25
C GLN A 64 -8.88 -8.76 -19.36
N TYR A 65 -7.88 -9.36 -18.70
CA TYR A 65 -6.47 -8.95 -18.78
C TYR A 65 -5.62 -9.92 -19.61
N LYS A 66 -6.17 -11.09 -19.97
CA LYS A 66 -5.61 -11.99 -20.96
C LYS A 66 -5.99 -11.42 -22.32
N GLY A 67 -5.14 -10.54 -22.87
CA GLY A 67 -5.36 -9.94 -24.19
C GLY A 67 -5.81 -10.98 -25.22
N ASN A 68 -6.76 -10.61 -26.07
CA ASN A 68 -7.12 -11.40 -27.26
C ASN A 68 -5.89 -11.76 -28.09
#